data_AF-A0A7W1A072-F1
#
_entry.id   AF-A0A7W1A072-F1
#
_cell.length_a   1.000
_cell.length_b   1.000
_cell.length_c   1.000
_cell.angle_alpha   90.00
_cell.angle_beta   90.00
_cell.angle_gamma   90.00
#
_symmetry.space_group_name_H-M   'P 1'
#
loop_
_entity.id
_entity.type
_entity.pdbx_description
1 polymer ?
#
loop_
_entity_poly.entity_id
_entity_poly.type
_entity_poly.pdbx_seq_one_letter_code
_entity_poly.pdbx_strand_id
1 'polypeptide(L)'
;MAFTWPEFTVNQPLDSGRSWTAAFDSYDQYKENVYYLVRLFQGEVWVDELMVEVGTEWTGEDWTVPTFLPELTRRIAEVAATGKTNTAYSR
;
A
#
# COMPACT_ATOMS: atom_id res chain seq x y z
N MET A 1 12.64 19.33 -3.23
CA MET A 1 11.20 19.10 -2.97
C MET A 1 11.11 17.87 -2.09
N ALA A 2 10.31 17.89 -1.02
CA ALA A 2 10.05 16.67 -0.27
C ALA A 2 9.16 15.77 -1.13
N PHE A 3 9.54 14.51 -1.28
CA PHE A 3 8.67 13.52 -1.91
C PHE A 3 7.47 13.27 -0.99
N THR A 4 6.27 13.23 -1.59
CA THR A 4 5.05 12.88 -0.87
C THR A 4 4.64 11.47 -1.28
N TRP A 5 4.52 10.58 -0.30
CA TRP A 5 4.06 9.22 -0.53
C TRP A 5 2.61 9.23 -1.07
N PRO A 6 2.32 8.46 -2.13
CA PRO A 6 0.97 8.40 -2.68
C PRO A 6 -0.03 7.89 -1.65
N GLU A 7 -1.24 8.45 -1.66
CA GLU A 7 -2.39 7.93 -0.92
C GLU A 7 -3.48 7.48 -1.89
N PHE A 8 -4.21 6.43 -1.51
CA PHE A 8 -5.26 5.81 -2.30
C PHE A 8 -6.58 5.98 -1.56
N THR A 9 -7.13 7.19 -1.59
CA THR A 9 -8.38 7.55 -0.87
C THR A 9 -9.65 7.06 -1.58
N VAL A 10 -9.53 6.64 -2.84
CA VAL A 10 -10.62 6.07 -3.65
C VAL A 10 -10.44 4.55 -3.73
N ASN A 11 -11.54 3.81 -3.56
CA ASN A 11 -11.55 2.36 -3.61
C ASN A 11 -10.93 1.82 -4.91
N GLN A 12 -9.82 1.10 -4.77
CA GLN A 12 -9.15 0.37 -5.84
C GLN A 12 -9.74 -1.04 -5.92
N PRO A 13 -10.08 -1.54 -7.12
CA PRO A 13 -10.63 -2.88 -7.26
C PRO A 13 -9.59 -3.94 -6.89
N LEU A 14 -10.04 -5.01 -6.25
CA LEU A 14 -9.21 -6.16 -5.90
C LEU A 14 -9.65 -7.42 -6.67
N ASP A 15 -10.94 -7.77 -6.58
CA ASP A 15 -11.57 -8.87 -7.31
C ASP A 15 -13.10 -8.68 -7.38
N SER A 16 -13.85 -9.77 -7.62
CA SER A 16 -15.31 -9.78 -7.73
C SER A 16 -16.01 -9.37 -6.42
N GLY A 17 -16.06 -8.06 -6.18
CA GLY A 17 -16.79 -7.41 -5.09
C GLY A 17 -15.88 -6.84 -3.98
N ARG A 18 -14.59 -7.14 -3.97
CA ARG A 18 -13.64 -6.56 -3.01
C ARG A 18 -12.91 -5.36 -3.58
N SER A 19 -12.67 -4.38 -2.73
CA SER A 19 -11.85 -3.20 -3.05
C SER A 19 -11.01 -2.79 -1.85
N TRP A 20 -10.04 -1.91 -2.06
CA TRP A 20 -9.16 -1.42 -1.00
C TRP A 20 -8.86 0.07 -1.11
N THR A 21 -8.55 0.70 0.01
CA THR A 21 -7.91 2.02 0.09
C THR A 21 -6.62 1.90 0.89
N ALA A 22 -5.70 2.84 0.72
CA ALA A 22 -4.45 2.85 1.46
C ALA A 22 -4.02 4.26 1.82
N ALA A 23 -3.69 4.45 3.09
CA ALA A 23 -3.10 5.68 3.61
C ALA A 23 -1.64 5.42 4.00
N PHE A 24 -0.75 6.36 3.68
CA PHE A 24 0.64 6.30 4.11
C PHE A 24 0.70 6.38 5.65
N ASP A 25 1.46 5.47 6.27
CA ASP A 25 1.70 5.48 7.72
C ASP A 25 3.11 5.98 8.03
N SER A 26 4.13 5.29 7.51
CA SER A 26 5.53 5.58 7.84
C SER A 26 6.51 5.03 6.80
N TYR A 27 7.75 5.52 6.84
CA TYR A 27 8.85 5.06 5.99
C TYR A 27 10.06 4.75 6.87
N ASP A 28 10.53 3.51 6.83
CA ASP A 28 11.78 3.06 7.43
C ASP A 28 12.91 3.22 6.42
N GLN A 29 13.62 4.35 6.52
CA GLN A 29 14.75 4.66 5.64
C GLN A 29 15.91 3.68 5.76
N TYR A 30 16.09 3.01 6.91
CA TYR A 30 17.19 2.07 7.08
C TYR A 30 16.94 0.77 6.31
N LYS A 31 15.67 0.34 6.25
CA LYS A 31 15.26 -0.87 5.51
C LYS A 31 14.74 -0.59 4.10
N GLU A 32 14.58 0.69 3.74
CA GLU A 32 13.91 1.12 2.51
C GLU A 32 12.49 0.54 2.39
N ASN A 33 11.75 0.51 3.51
CA ASN A 33 10.40 -0.01 3.58
C ASN A 33 9.39 1.11 3.83
N VAL A 34 8.33 1.16 3.03
CA VAL A 34 7.17 2.01 3.31
C VAL A 34 6.02 1.18 3.88
N TYR A 35 5.32 1.75 4.85
CA TYR A 35 4.18 1.13 5.51
C TYR A 35 2.89 1.88 5.15
N TYR A 36 1.88 1.11 4.77
CA TYR A 36 0.56 1.58 4.39
C TYR A 36 -0.51 0.94 5.26
N LEU A 37 -1.43 1.77 5.77
CA LEU A 37 -2.65 1.29 6.40
C LEU A 37 -3.67 1.01 5.29
N VAL A 38 -3.94 -0.27 5.04
CA VAL A 38 -4.85 -0.71 3.98
C VAL A 38 -6.18 -1.12 4.57
N ARG A 39 -7.26 -0.51 4.07
CA ARG A 39 -8.63 -0.90 4.41
C ARG A 39 -9.21 -1.73 3.30
N LEU A 40 -9.83 -2.85 3.65
CA LEU A 40 -10.50 -3.75 2.73
C LEU A 40 -12.02 -3.53 2.79
N PHE A 41 -12.65 -3.53 1.63
CA PHE A 41 -14.08 -3.33 1.48
C PHE A 41 -14.70 -4.48 0.71
N GLN A 42 -15.94 -4.84 1.07
CA GLN A 42 -16.82 -5.69 0.28
C GLN A 42 -18.04 -4.87 -0.14
N GLY A 43 -18.09 -4.49 -1.42
CA GLY A 43 -18.97 -3.42 -1.87
C GLY A 43 -18.62 -2.10 -1.17
N GLU A 44 -19.60 -1.48 -0.52
CA GLU A 44 -19.43 -0.23 0.24
C GLU A 44 -19.07 -0.46 1.72
N VAL A 45 -19.07 -1.71 2.18
CA VAL A 45 -18.86 -2.05 3.59
C VAL A 45 -17.37 -2.27 3.85
N TRP A 46 -16.82 -1.56 4.85
CA TRP A 46 -15.50 -1.81 5.39
C TRP A 46 -15.52 -3.14 6.16
N VAL A 47 -14.66 -4.09 5.77
CA VAL A 47 -14.61 -5.44 6.36
C VAL A 47 -13.34 -5.71 7.17
N ASP A 48 -12.22 -5.07 6.85
CA ASP A 48 -10.96 -5.29 7.57
C ASP A 48 -9.95 -4.14 7.36
N GLU A 49 -8.95 -4.04 8.23
CA GLU A 49 -7.82 -3.12 8.12
C GLU A 49 -6.52 -3.81 8.48
N LEU A 50 -5.51 -3.66 7.63
CA LEU A 50 -4.22 -4.33 7.79
C LEU A 50 -3.06 -3.41 7.41
N MET A 51 -1.94 -3.61 8.09
CA MET A 51 -0.68 -2.95 7.75
C MET A 51 -0.03 -3.67 6.58
N VAL A 52 0.45 -2.91 5.60
CA VAL A 52 1.21 -3.43 4.45
C VAL A 52 2.58 -2.80 4.43
N GLU A 53 3.61 -3.64 4.43
CA GLU A 53 4.99 -3.26 4.20
C GLU A 53 5.33 -3.43 2.72
N VAL A 54 5.91 -2.41 2.11
CA VAL A 54 6.37 -2.43 0.71
C VAL A 54 7.82 -1.96 0.69
N GLY A 55 8.75 -2.85 0.30
CA GLY A 55 10.15 -2.46 0.08
C GLY A 55 10.30 -1.66 -1.20
N THR A 56 11.04 -0.56 -1.20
CA THR A 56 11.16 0.40 -2.32
C THR A 56 12.42 0.20 -3.18
N GLU A 57 13.04 -0.96 -3.10
CA GLU A 57 14.33 -1.26 -3.75
C GLU A 57 14.28 -1.14 -5.29
N TRP A 58 13.08 -1.25 -5.89
CA TRP A 58 12.92 -1.23 -7.35
C TRP A 58 13.12 0.15 -7.98
N THR A 59 13.02 1.23 -7.19
CA THR A 59 13.18 2.60 -7.68
C THR A 59 14.57 3.18 -7.49
N GLY A 60 15.45 2.48 -6.77
CA GLY A 60 16.74 3.02 -6.39
C GLY A 60 16.57 4.36 -5.66
N GLU A 61 17.30 5.38 -6.10
CA GLU A 61 17.32 6.70 -5.45
C GLU A 61 16.22 7.66 -5.94
N ASP A 62 15.42 7.29 -6.96
CA ASP A 62 14.41 8.18 -7.55
C ASP A 62 12.99 7.59 -7.51
N TRP A 63 12.19 8.09 -6.58
CA TRP A 63 10.78 7.70 -6.40
C TRP A 63 9.81 8.52 -7.26
N THR A 64 10.32 9.46 -8.05
CA THR A 64 9.52 10.31 -8.95
C THR A 64 9.33 9.70 -10.34
N VAL A 65 9.95 8.54 -10.58
CA VAL A 65 9.83 7.83 -11.86
C VAL A 65 8.37 7.40 -12.13
N PRO A 66 7.90 7.47 -13.40
CA PRO A 66 6.51 7.13 -13.74
C PRO A 66 6.09 5.69 -13.38
N THR A 67 7.05 4.80 -13.23
CA THR A 67 6.83 3.38 -12.87
C THR A 67 6.60 3.18 -11.37
N PHE A 68 6.91 4.17 -10.52
CA PHE A 68 6.78 4.06 -9.07
C PHE A 68 5.34 3.79 -8.65
N LEU A 69 4.40 4.64 -9.09
CA LEU A 69 3.00 4.55 -8.67
C LEU A 69 2.32 3.25 -9.12
N PRO A 70 2.42 2.80 -10.39
CA PRO A 70 1.85 1.52 -10.82
C PRO A 70 2.41 0.33 -10.03
N GLU A 71 3.71 0.31 -9.77
CA GLU A 71 4.37 -0.78 -9.05
C GLU A 71 4.00 -0.79 -7.56
N LEU A 72 3.97 0.38 -6.93
CA LEU A 72 3.48 0.53 -5.55
C LEU A 72 2.03 0.03 -5.42
N THR A 73 1.16 0.45 -6.34
CA THR A 73 -0.24 0.02 -6.38
C THR A 73 -0.35 -1.49 -6.50
N ARG A 74 0.45 -2.10 -7.39
CA ARG A 74 0.49 -3.56 -7.59
C ARG A 74 0.90 -4.29 -6.31
N ARG A 75 2.00 -3.87 -5.66
CA ARG A 75 2.51 -4.51 -4.45
C ARG A 75 1.53 -4.41 -3.27
N ILE A 76 0.88 -3.25 -3.10
CA ILE A 76 -0.18 -3.09 -2.08
C ILE A 76 -1.36 -4.02 -2.39
N ALA A 77 -1.83 -4.05 -3.64
CA ALA A 77 -2.93 -4.90 -4.06
C ALA A 77 -2.64 -6.40 -3.85
N GLU A 78 -1.40 -6.83 -4.08
CA GLU A 78 -0.98 -8.22 -3.86
C GLU A 78 -1.11 -8.65 -2.40
N VAL A 79 -0.68 -7.81 -1.46
CA VAL A 79 -0.83 -8.09 -0.03
C VAL A 79 -2.31 -8.00 0.38
N ALA A 80 -3.02 -6.96 -0.07
CA ALA A 80 -4.45 -6.78 0.16
C ALA A 80 -5.28 -8.00 -0.29
N ALA A 81 -4.93 -8.61 -1.43
CA ALA A 81 -5.60 -9.80 -1.97
C ALA A 81 -5.58 -10.99 -1.00
N THR A 82 -4.52 -11.10 -0.21
CA THR A 82 -4.36 -12.18 0.79
C THR A 82 -5.25 -11.98 2.02
N GLY A 83 -5.69 -10.74 2.29
CA GLY A 83 -6.41 -10.38 3.52
C GLY A 83 -5.56 -10.51 4.79
N LYS A 84 -4.22 -10.48 4.68
CA LYS A 84 -3.30 -10.64 5.81
C LYS A 84 -2.19 -9.61 5.72
N THR A 85 -1.75 -9.08 6.87
CA THR A 85 -0.52 -8.29 6.96
C THR A 85 0.69 -9.15 6.53
N ASN A 86 1.62 -8.52 5.81
CA ASN A 86 2.91 -9.11 5.48
C ASN A 86 4.04 -8.66 6.42
N THR A 87 3.71 -7.86 7.44
CA THR A 87 4.67 -7.34 8.41
C THR A 87 4.27 -7.66 9.84
N ALA A 88 5.27 -7.81 10.71
CA ALA A 88 5.08 -7.91 12.15
C ALA A 88 4.86 -6.54 12.81
N TYR A 89 4.99 -5.45 12.04
CA TYR A 89 4.67 -4.11 12.52
C TYR A 89 3.15 -3.98 12.70
N SER A 90 2.71 -3.94 13.96
CA SER A 90 1.34 -3.62 14.34
C SER A 90 1.30 -2.20 14.91
N ARG A 91 0.33 -1.40 14.46
CA ARG A 91 0.04 -0.09 15.04
C ARG A 91 -0.79 -0.21 16.32
#